data_AF-A0A960FKG9-F1
#
_entry.id   AF-A0A960FKG9-F1
#
_cell.length_a   1.000
_cell.length_b   1.000
_cell.length_c   1.000
_cell.angle_alpha   90.00
_cell.angle_beta   90.00
_cell.angle_gamma   90.00
#
_symmetry.space_group_name_H-M   'P 1'
#
loop_
_entity.id
_entity.type
_entity.pdbx_description
1 polymer ?
#
loop_
_entity_poly.entity_id
_entity_poly.type
_entity_poly.pdbx_seq_one_letter_code
_entity_poly.pdbx_strand_id
1 'polypeptide(L)' 'KRAWPGSVQRWVNVAAVGDRAAAVSSLAEHYDGPVDDRRVDNGHRAHDPEPYLNAAATGAAVADALRA' A
#
# COMPACT_ATOMS: atom_id res chain seq x y z
N LYS A 1 4.49 -17.63 2.55
CA LYS A 1 4.97 -16.32 2.06
C LYS A 1 5.79 -16.52 0.79
N ARG A 2 5.87 -15.52 -0.07
CA ARG A 2 6.61 -15.49 -1.34
C ARG A 2 7.96 -14.81 -1.08
N ALA A 3 8.96 -15.23 -1.85
CA ALA A 3 10.30 -14.65 -1.78
C ALA A 3 10.27 -13.13 -2.00
N TRP A 4 11.09 -12.43 -1.24
CA TRP A 4 11.25 -10.99 -1.38
C TRP A 4 11.88 -10.63 -2.73
N PRO A 5 11.37 -9.62 -3.47
CA PRO A 5 11.99 -9.20 -4.72
C PRO A 5 13.34 -8.54 -4.40
N GLY A 6 14.45 -9.21 -4.75
CA GLY A 6 15.76 -8.95 -4.14
C GLY A 6 16.29 -7.51 -4.21
N SER A 7 15.95 -6.74 -5.24
CA SER A 7 16.37 -5.33 -5.36
C SER A 7 15.49 -4.33 -4.60
N VAL A 8 14.34 -4.77 -4.07
CA VAL A 8 13.41 -3.90 -3.34
C VAL A 8 13.94 -3.69 -1.92
N GLN A 9 14.26 -2.46 -1.57
CA GLN A 9 14.74 -2.13 -0.23
C GLN A 9 13.59 -1.99 0.78
N ARG A 10 12.44 -1.48 0.34
CA ARG A 10 11.23 -1.26 1.15
C ARG A 10 9.98 -1.31 0.26
N TRP A 11 8.88 -1.83 0.80
CA TRP A 11 7.57 -1.74 0.16
C TRP A 11 6.57 -1.10 1.14
N VAL A 12 5.97 0.02 0.76
CA VAL A 12 4.76 0.55 1.41
C VAL A 12 3.55 0.20 0.56
N ASN A 13 2.64 -0.62 1.08
CA ASN A 13 1.42 -1.03 0.38
C ASN A 13 0.25 -0.17 0.86
N VAL A 14 -0.36 0.62 -0.02
CA VAL A 14 -1.53 1.43 0.32
C VAL A 14 -2.76 0.82 -0.33
N ALA A 15 -3.73 0.39 0.48
CA ALA A 15 -4.94 -0.27 0.00
C ALA A 15 -6.20 0.36 0.60
N ALA A 16 -7.26 0.51 -0.20
CA ALA A 16 -8.51 1.06 0.29
C ALA A 16 -9.31 0.05 1.12
N VAL A 17 -10.00 0.57 2.12
CA VAL A 17 -10.97 -0.18 2.90
C VAL A 17 -12.06 -0.72 1.97
N GLY A 18 -12.29 -2.03 2.02
CA GLY A 18 -13.33 -2.68 1.22
C GLY A 18 -12.99 -2.89 -0.27
N ASP A 19 -11.79 -2.54 -0.74
CA ASP A 19 -11.39 -2.84 -2.12
C ASP A 19 -11.24 -4.35 -2.32
N ARG A 20 -12.18 -4.96 -3.07
CA ARG A 20 -12.18 -6.38 -3.38
C ARG A 20 -11.13 -6.76 -4.42
N ALA A 21 -10.65 -5.84 -5.25
CA ALA A 21 -9.54 -6.12 -6.15
C ALA A 21 -8.24 -6.28 -5.35
N ALA A 22 -8.11 -5.52 -4.25
CA ALA A 22 -7.08 -5.68 -3.25
C ALA A 22 -7.56 -6.52 -2.04
N ALA A 23 -8.26 -7.64 -2.29
CA ALA A 23 -8.86 -8.52 -1.26
C ALA A 23 -7.85 -9.14 -0.25
N VAL A 24 -6.57 -8.83 -0.39
CA VAL A 24 -5.54 -9.17 0.58
C VAL A 24 -5.59 -8.16 1.72
N SER A 25 -5.98 -8.63 2.92
CA SER A 25 -6.07 -7.80 4.14
C SER A 25 -4.75 -7.14 4.52
N SER A 26 -3.63 -7.83 4.29
CA SER A 26 -2.27 -7.37 4.53
C SER A 26 -1.31 -8.04 3.56
N LEU A 27 -0.57 -7.25 2.78
CA LEU A 27 0.41 -7.78 1.84
C LEU A 27 1.65 -8.34 2.57
N ALA A 28 1.93 -7.86 3.79
CA ALA A 28 2.97 -8.39 4.67
C ALA A 28 2.77 -9.88 5.04
N GLU A 29 1.55 -10.39 4.97
CA GLU A 29 1.25 -11.82 5.18
C GLU A 29 1.70 -12.68 4.01
N HIS A 30 1.95 -12.07 2.84
CA HIS A 30 2.28 -12.77 1.60
C HIS A 30 3.75 -12.72 1.21
N TYR A 31 4.56 -11.83 1.79
CA TYR A 31 5.99 -11.70 1.44
C TYR A 31 6.89 -11.82 2.67
N ASP A 32 8.12 -12.31 2.45
CA ASP A 32 9.11 -12.54 3.51
C ASP A 32 9.89 -11.26 3.91
N GLY A 33 9.84 -10.19 3.11
CA GLY A 33 10.52 -8.94 3.41
C GLY A 33 9.62 -7.85 4.01
N PRO A 34 10.18 -6.66 4.30
CA PRO A 34 9.48 -5.61 5.03
C PRO A 34 8.41 -4.94 4.16
N VAL A 35 7.15 -5.28 4.42
CA VAL A 35 5.98 -4.57 3.87
C VAL A 35 5.33 -3.74 4.97
N ASP A 36 5.14 -2.44 4.70
CA ASP A 36 4.39 -1.50 5.52
C ASP A 36 2.99 -1.33 4.90
N ASP A 37 2.00 -2.06 5.44
CA ASP A 37 0.61 -1.99 4.99
C ASP A 37 -0.11 -0.77 5.59
N ARG A 38 -0.65 0.09 4.72
CA ARG A 38 -1.45 1.27 5.08
C ARG A 38 -2.83 1.18 4.47
N ARG A 39 -3.83 1.63 5.21
CA ARG A 39 -5.23 1.65 4.77
C ARG A 39 -5.70 3.08 4.55
N VAL A 40 -6.47 3.28 3.48
CA VAL A 40 -7.16 4.54 3.19
C VAL A 40 -8.66 4.29 3.09
N ASP A 41 -9.46 5.23 3.56
CA ASP A 41 -10.91 5.16 3.38
C ASP A 41 -11.29 5.96 2.13
N ASN A 42 -11.61 5.23 1.05
CA ASN A 42 -12.07 5.81 -0.21
C ASN A 42 -13.61 5.84 -0.31
N GLY A 43 -14.31 5.55 0.79
CA GLY A 43 -15.76 5.40 0.82
C GLY A 43 -16.24 4.36 -0.19
N HIS A 44 -17.29 4.72 -0.94
CA HIS A 44 -17.88 3.85 -1.97
C HIS A 44 -17.04 3.78 -3.27
N ARG A 45 -15.95 4.55 -3.37
CA ARG A 45 -15.09 4.67 -4.54
C ARG A 45 -13.78 3.89 -4.35
N ALA A 46 -13.87 2.67 -3.83
CA ALA A 46 -12.72 1.88 -3.37
C ALA A 46 -11.60 1.73 -4.42
N HIS A 47 -11.93 1.71 -5.71
CA HIS A 47 -10.98 1.55 -6.80
C HIS A 47 -10.65 2.85 -7.55
N ASP A 48 -11.20 3.99 -7.14
CA ASP A 48 -10.92 5.25 -7.81
C ASP A 48 -9.54 5.78 -7.39
N PRO A 49 -8.69 6.18 -8.33
CA PRO A 49 -7.31 6.59 -8.04
C PRO A 49 -7.24 7.94 -7.31
N GLU A 50 -8.20 8.83 -7.53
CA GLU A 50 -8.20 10.18 -6.96
C GLU A 50 -8.18 10.18 -5.40
N PRO A 51 -9.08 9.46 -4.69
CA PRO A 51 -8.99 9.34 -3.23
C PRO A 51 -7.66 8.77 -2.74
N TYR A 52 -7.09 7.78 -3.43
CA TYR A 52 -5.77 7.23 -3.07
C TYR A 52 -4.68 8.29 -3.16
N LEU A 53 -4.59 8.99 -4.29
CA LEU A 53 -3.51 9.93 -4.56
C LEU A 53 -3.59 11.20 -3.70
N ASN A 54 -4.79 11.54 -3.21
CA ASN A 54 -4.99 12.66 -2.30
C ASN A 54 -4.95 12.27 -0.81
N ALA A 55 -4.85 10.98 -0.49
CA ALA A 55 -4.76 10.55 0.89
C ALA A 55 -3.40 10.91 1.51
N ALA A 56 -3.41 11.48 2.71
CA ALA A 56 -2.20 11.85 3.44
C ALA A 56 -1.23 10.66 3.62
N ALA A 57 -1.75 9.46 3.84
CA ALA A 57 -0.95 8.24 3.98
C ALA A 57 -0.14 7.92 2.71
N THR A 58 -0.74 8.11 1.54
CA THR A 58 -0.10 7.94 0.23
C THR A 58 0.95 9.01 0.00
N GLY A 59 0.60 10.28 0.22
CA GLY A 59 1.53 11.40 0.09
C GLY A 59 2.76 11.26 0.99
N ALA A 60 2.57 10.83 2.25
CA ALA A 60 3.65 10.56 3.18
C ALA A 60 4.56 9.42 2.70
N ALA A 61 4.00 8.32 2.19
CA ALA A 61 4.78 7.20 1.66
C ALA A 61 5.68 7.63 0.50
N VAL A 62 5.15 8.43 -0.42
CA VAL A 62 5.92 8.98 -1.56
C VAL A 62 6.99 9.97 -1.07
N ALA A 63 6.63 10.89 -0.17
CA ALA A 63 7.57 11.87 0.37
C ALA A 63 8.74 11.22 1.12
N ASP A 64 8.49 10.15 1.88
CA ASP A 64 9.53 9.39 2.57
C ASP A 64 10.45 8.67 1.58
N ALA A 65 9.90 8.09 0.50
CA ALA A 65 10.69 7.40 -0.51
C ALA A 65 11.61 8.35 -1.30
N LEU A 66 11.20 9.60 -1.52
CA LEU A 66 12.01 10.60 -2.23
C LEU A 66 13.14 11.21 -1.38
N ARG A 67 13.11 11.04 -0.06
CA ARG A 67 14.15 11.52 0.85
C ARG A 67 15.26 10.49 1.10
N ALA A 68 15.04 9.24 0.69
CA ALA A 68 15.92 8.10 0.92
C ALA A 68 17.05 8.00 -0.10
#